data_AF-A0A9E5G1Z9-F1
#
_entry.id   AF-A0A9E5G1Z9-F1
#
_cell.length_a   1.000
_cell.length_b   1.000
_cell.length_c   1.000
_cell.angle_alpha   90.00
_cell.angle_beta   90.00
_cell.angle_gamma   90.00
#
_symmetry.space_group_name_H-M   'P 1'
#
loop_
_entity.id
_entity.type
_entity.pdbx_description
1 polymer ?
#
loop_
_entity_poly.entity_id
_entity_poly.type
_entity_poly.pdbx_seq_one_letter_code
_entity_poly.pdbx_strand_id
1 'polypeptide(L)'
;MLTVTFRFDTATAVTPIAEKNGLTTFSAEVFDGWDIMGNANGGYLLAMIGRAMQQHSGRRDPFTVTAHYLAPAPAGPLEIEVDTVKTGKLVTTMNATMRRGDRNIMRVLGAWGEMAAVEPQIVTATPPDLPPFDECTSRNSDGGEFTIGLLQNVTNRLHPDDSTFIAGTPSGTACMRGWIEFPDDRPMDTLALLLAVDSMPPPLFNLPYEKGWVPTLELTVHVRAVPVGKRLACSFRTKVVQGGLI
;
A
#
# COMPACT_ATOMS: atom_id res chain seq x y z
N MET A 1 1.11 -6.86 29.61
CA MET A 1 1.76 -5.87 28.73
C MET A 1 0.67 -5.05 28.08
N LEU A 2 0.72 -3.71 28.16
CA LEU A 2 -0.18 -2.86 27.40
C LEU A 2 0.17 -3.03 25.91
N THR A 3 -0.78 -3.52 25.11
CA THR A 3 -0.61 -3.59 23.66
C THR A 3 -0.64 -2.16 23.14
N VAL A 4 0.49 -1.64 22.67
CA VAL A 4 0.51 -0.36 21.96
C VAL A 4 -0.25 -0.55 20.65
N THR A 5 -1.30 0.23 20.44
CA THR A 5 -2.06 0.24 19.18
C THR A 5 -1.61 1.43 18.35
N PHE A 6 -1.06 1.17 17.17
CA PHE A 6 -0.63 2.19 16.21
C PHE A 6 -1.78 2.62 15.31
N ARG A 7 -1.69 3.82 14.71
CA ARG A 7 -2.77 4.39 13.87
C ARG A 7 -3.12 3.48 12.69
N PHE A 8 -2.11 2.92 12.03
CA PHE A 8 -2.30 1.98 10.92
C PHE A 8 -3.03 0.70 11.35
N ASP A 9 -2.76 0.19 12.55
CA ASP A 9 -3.42 -1.01 13.05
C ASP A 9 -4.89 -0.77 13.37
N THR A 10 -5.22 0.40 13.92
CA THR A 10 -6.62 0.82 14.08
C THR A 10 -7.30 1.03 12.73
N ALA A 11 -6.67 1.77 11.82
CA ALA A 11 -7.29 2.17 10.56
C ALA A 11 -7.51 1.00 9.59
N THR A 12 -6.74 -0.08 9.70
CA THR A 12 -6.89 -1.28 8.86
C THR A 12 -7.63 -2.41 9.56
N ALA A 13 -8.11 -2.20 10.79
CA ALA A 13 -8.83 -3.22 11.54
C ALA A 13 -10.11 -3.66 10.82
N VAL A 14 -10.40 -4.95 10.91
CA VAL A 14 -11.57 -5.59 10.30
C VAL A 14 -12.22 -6.51 11.32
N THR A 15 -13.54 -6.65 11.28
CA THR A 15 -14.30 -7.50 12.21
C THR A 15 -15.11 -8.52 11.42
N PRO A 16 -14.93 -9.84 11.63
CA PRO A 16 -15.76 -10.85 10.98
C PRO A 16 -17.20 -10.72 11.48
N ILE A 17 -18.15 -10.64 10.55
CA ILE A 17 -19.58 -10.46 10.84
C ILE A 17 -20.44 -11.64 10.36
N ALA A 18 -19.93 -12.46 9.43
CA ALA A 18 -20.60 -13.67 8.97
C ALA A 18 -19.62 -14.68 8.40
N GLU A 19 -19.93 -15.96 8.57
CA GLU A 19 -19.26 -17.08 7.90
C GLU A 19 -20.30 -18.01 7.28
N LYS A 20 -20.17 -18.29 5.98
CA LYS A 20 -21.10 -19.16 5.26
C LYS A 20 -20.40 -19.86 4.12
N ASN A 21 -20.50 -21.19 4.05
CA ASN A 21 -19.95 -22.01 2.95
C ASN A 21 -18.45 -21.75 2.65
N GLY A 22 -17.64 -21.48 3.68
CA GLY A 22 -16.21 -21.19 3.51
C GLY A 22 -15.88 -19.75 3.13
N LEU A 23 -16.89 -18.89 2.95
CA LEU A 23 -16.75 -17.44 2.77
C LEU A 23 -16.83 -16.75 4.14
N THR A 24 -15.88 -15.88 4.45
CA THR A 24 -15.96 -14.97 5.61
C THR A 24 -16.24 -13.55 5.14
N THR A 25 -17.26 -12.91 5.72
CA THR A 25 -17.55 -11.49 5.52
C THR A 25 -17.07 -10.68 6.72
N PHE A 26 -16.34 -9.61 6.45
CA PHE A 26 -15.82 -8.68 7.43
C PHE A 26 -16.47 -7.30 7.26
N SER A 27 -16.82 -6.67 8.37
CA SER A 27 -17.08 -5.23 8.44
C SER A 27 -15.75 -4.49 8.58
N ALA A 28 -15.61 -3.37 7.87
CA ALA A 28 -14.51 -2.43 8.07
C ALA A 28 -14.98 -0.99 7.85
N GLU A 29 -14.13 -0.03 8.24
CA GLU A 29 -14.43 1.40 8.09
C GLU A 29 -13.21 2.10 7.49
N VAL A 30 -13.45 2.87 6.42
CA VAL A 30 -12.43 3.76 5.84
C VAL A 30 -12.41 5.01 6.69
N PHE A 31 -11.29 5.25 7.37
CA PHE A 31 -11.11 6.44 8.18
C PHE A 31 -10.74 7.66 7.32
N ASP A 32 -11.20 8.82 7.76
CA ASP A 32 -10.74 10.10 7.23
C ASP A 32 -9.24 10.30 7.50
N GLY A 33 -8.57 11.10 6.68
CA GLY A 33 -7.12 11.32 6.77
C GLY A 33 -6.26 10.18 6.20
N TRP A 34 -6.85 9.17 5.56
CA TRP A 34 -6.13 8.18 4.75
C TRP A 34 -6.34 8.38 3.25
N ASP A 35 -6.83 9.56 2.88
CA ASP A 35 -7.26 9.90 1.54
C ASP A 35 -6.23 10.72 0.75
N ILE A 36 -6.45 10.74 -0.56
CA ILE A 36 -5.85 11.65 -1.52
C ILE A 36 -7.03 12.31 -2.24
N MET A 37 -7.24 13.60 -1.98
CA MET A 37 -8.36 14.38 -2.54
C MET A 37 -9.73 13.76 -2.23
N GLY A 38 -9.95 13.30 -0.99
CA GLY A 38 -11.24 12.79 -0.50
C GLY A 38 -11.55 11.33 -0.81
N ASN A 39 -10.67 10.63 -1.53
CA ASN A 39 -10.77 9.17 -1.74
C ASN A 39 -9.62 8.46 -1.04
N ALA A 40 -9.92 7.37 -0.34
CA ALA A 40 -8.92 6.55 0.33
C ALA A 40 -7.78 6.16 -0.61
N ASN A 41 -6.54 6.23 -0.12
CA ASN A 41 -5.37 5.73 -0.82
C ASN A 41 -5.53 4.24 -1.17
N GLY A 42 -5.07 3.85 -2.37
CA GLY A 42 -5.23 2.49 -2.86
C GLY A 42 -4.48 1.46 -2.02
N GLY A 43 -3.25 1.77 -1.62
CA GLY A 43 -2.44 0.96 -0.71
C GLY A 43 -3.06 0.80 0.68
N TYR A 44 -3.74 1.82 1.19
CA TYR A 44 -4.50 1.72 2.45
C TYR A 44 -5.65 0.72 2.34
N LEU A 45 -6.45 0.79 1.25
CA LEU A 45 -7.50 -0.20 0.98
C LEU A 45 -6.92 -1.60 0.77
N LEU A 46 -5.77 -1.70 0.09
CA LEU A 46 -5.07 -2.96 -0.16
C LEU A 46 -4.58 -3.61 1.14
N ALA A 47 -4.06 -2.80 2.08
CA ALA A 47 -3.67 -3.28 3.41
C ALA A 47 -4.88 -3.76 4.23
N MET A 48 -6.02 -3.06 4.15
CA MET A 48 -7.25 -3.42 4.86
C MET A 48 -7.81 -4.78 4.37
N ILE A 49 -7.95 -4.98 3.05
CA ILE A 49 -8.35 -6.29 2.49
C ILE A 49 -7.29 -7.35 2.74
N GLY A 50 -6.01 -6.99 2.72
CA GLY A 50 -4.92 -7.89 3.10
C GLY A 50 -5.02 -8.37 4.55
N ARG A 51 -5.46 -7.51 5.48
CA ARG A 51 -5.72 -7.91 6.88
C ARG A 51 -6.91 -8.87 6.99
N ALA A 52 -7.98 -8.64 6.24
CA ALA A 52 -9.11 -9.58 6.19
C ALA A 52 -8.68 -10.97 5.67
N MET A 53 -7.85 -11.00 4.62
CA MET A 53 -7.30 -12.25 4.06
C MET A 53 -6.33 -12.95 5.04
N GLN A 54 -5.50 -12.18 5.76
CA GLN A 54 -4.65 -12.69 6.83
C GLN A 54 -5.48 -13.34 7.94
N GLN A 55 -6.54 -12.67 8.41
CA GLN A 55 -7.41 -13.18 9.45
C GLN A 55 -8.21 -14.41 9.00
N HIS A 56 -8.75 -14.41 7.77
CA HIS A 56 -9.49 -15.55 7.21
C HIS A 56 -8.63 -16.80 7.07
N SER A 57 -7.42 -16.68 6.53
CA SER A 57 -6.53 -17.83 6.32
C SER A 57 -5.81 -18.29 7.57
N GLY A 58 -5.72 -17.44 8.61
CA GLY A 58 -4.84 -17.66 9.75
C GLY A 58 -3.35 -17.67 9.41
N ARG A 59 -2.98 -17.21 8.20
CA ARG A 59 -1.60 -17.15 7.71
C ARG A 59 -1.11 -15.72 7.77
N ARG A 60 0.10 -15.51 8.30
CA ARG A 60 0.60 -14.18 8.64
C ARG A 60 0.98 -13.34 7.41
N ASP A 61 1.70 -13.93 6.45
CA ASP A 61 2.45 -13.15 5.47
C ASP A 61 1.86 -13.28 4.06
N PRO A 62 1.46 -12.19 3.38
CA PRO A 62 1.20 -12.22 1.94
C PRO A 62 2.47 -12.57 1.18
N PHE A 63 2.41 -13.49 0.22
CA PHE A 63 3.49 -13.77 -0.73
C PHE A 63 3.28 -13.02 -2.04
N THR A 64 2.03 -13.03 -2.52
CA THR A 64 1.62 -12.29 -3.71
C THR A 64 0.20 -11.77 -3.55
N VAL A 65 -0.06 -10.56 -4.01
CA VAL A 65 -1.37 -9.91 -3.98
C VAL A 65 -1.56 -9.16 -5.28
N THR A 66 -2.62 -9.46 -6.03
CA THR A 66 -2.99 -8.77 -7.27
C THR A 66 -4.35 -8.12 -7.04
N ALA A 67 -4.42 -6.81 -7.17
CA ALA A 67 -5.61 -6.01 -6.87
C ALA A 67 -6.09 -5.25 -8.11
N HIS A 68 -7.39 -5.31 -8.39
CA HIS A 68 -8.06 -4.45 -9.35
C HIS A 68 -8.91 -3.41 -8.64
N TYR A 69 -8.70 -2.13 -8.97
CA TYR A 69 -9.40 -1.00 -8.39
C TYR A 69 -10.58 -0.63 -9.30
N LEU A 70 -11.79 -0.72 -8.78
CA LEU A 70 -13.02 -0.66 -9.57
C LEU A 70 -13.83 0.61 -9.31
N ALA A 71 -13.65 1.22 -8.14
CA ALA A 71 -14.33 2.44 -7.75
C ALA A 71 -13.57 3.18 -6.65
N PRO A 72 -13.72 4.52 -6.55
CA PRO A 72 -13.24 5.28 -5.41
C PRO A 72 -13.98 4.89 -4.12
N ALA A 73 -13.29 5.00 -2.99
CA ALA A 73 -13.86 4.81 -1.66
C ALA A 73 -13.53 6.01 -0.74
N PRO A 74 -14.44 6.99 -0.63
CA PRO A 74 -14.37 7.99 0.44
C PRO A 74 -14.50 7.35 1.83
N ALA A 75 -14.27 8.13 2.89
CA ALA A 75 -14.47 7.69 4.27
C ALA A 75 -15.87 7.05 4.51
N GLY A 76 -15.94 6.15 5.47
CA GLY A 76 -17.16 5.45 5.88
C GLY A 76 -17.13 3.92 5.73
N PRO A 77 -18.25 3.25 6.04
CA PRO A 77 -18.29 1.79 6.18
C PRO A 77 -18.15 1.06 4.85
N LEU A 78 -17.63 -0.16 4.92
CA LEU A 78 -17.56 -1.11 3.82
C LEU A 78 -17.55 -2.56 4.34
N GLU A 79 -17.74 -3.50 3.42
CA GLU A 79 -17.64 -4.93 3.68
C GLU A 79 -16.54 -5.55 2.83
N ILE A 80 -15.89 -6.58 3.40
CA ILE A 80 -14.88 -7.38 2.72
C ILE A 80 -15.31 -8.84 2.79
N GLU A 81 -15.51 -9.46 1.65
CA GLU A 81 -15.72 -10.91 1.54
C GLU A 81 -14.43 -11.59 1.14
N VAL A 82 -14.06 -12.66 1.82
CA VAL A 82 -12.87 -13.47 1.54
C VAL A 82 -13.29 -14.93 1.35
N ASP A 83 -12.87 -15.51 0.23
CA ASP A 83 -13.11 -16.90 -0.13
C ASP A 83 -11.79 -17.63 -0.39
N THR A 84 -11.67 -18.84 0.14
CA THR A 84 -10.50 -19.69 -0.08
C THR A 84 -10.61 -20.42 -1.41
N VAL A 85 -9.69 -20.11 -2.33
CA VAL A 85 -9.55 -20.81 -3.62
C VAL A 85 -8.88 -22.17 -3.41
N LYS A 86 -7.85 -22.22 -2.56
CA LYS A 86 -7.09 -23.45 -2.27
C LYS A 86 -6.30 -23.33 -0.97
N THR A 87 -6.42 -24.32 -0.10
CA THR A 87 -5.54 -24.49 1.06
C THR A 87 -4.47 -25.54 0.78
N GLY A 88 -3.21 -25.15 0.91
CA GLY A 88 -2.05 -26.03 0.91
C GLY A 88 -1.33 -26.05 2.26
N LYS A 89 -0.32 -26.92 2.39
CA LYS A 89 0.48 -27.03 3.62
C LYS A 89 1.19 -25.72 3.99
N LEU A 90 1.76 -25.03 2.99
CA LEU A 90 2.57 -23.83 3.18
C LEU A 90 1.86 -22.55 2.77
N VAL A 91 0.92 -22.64 1.83
CA VAL A 91 0.31 -21.49 1.16
C VAL A 91 -1.19 -21.70 1.05
N THR A 92 -1.95 -20.64 1.34
CA THR A 92 -3.39 -20.56 1.10
C THR A 92 -3.64 -19.48 0.04
N THR A 93 -4.28 -19.87 -1.05
CA THR A 93 -4.71 -18.95 -2.10
C THR A 93 -6.15 -18.56 -1.86
N MET A 94 -6.43 -17.26 -1.92
CA MET A 94 -7.75 -16.69 -1.64
C MET A 94 -8.10 -15.64 -2.69
N ASN A 95 -9.38 -15.47 -2.95
CA ASN A 95 -9.92 -14.27 -3.56
C ASN A 95 -10.61 -13.43 -2.48
N ALA A 96 -10.65 -12.11 -2.69
CA ALA A 96 -11.34 -11.21 -1.79
C ALA A 96 -12.00 -10.05 -2.54
N THR A 97 -13.04 -9.49 -1.93
CA THR A 97 -13.88 -8.46 -2.51
C THR A 97 -14.20 -7.40 -1.48
N MET A 98 -13.81 -6.17 -1.76
CA MET A 98 -14.23 -5.00 -0.99
C MET A 98 -15.44 -4.35 -1.68
N ARG A 99 -16.51 -4.08 -0.93
CA ARG A 99 -17.73 -3.45 -1.46
C ARG A 99 -18.33 -2.42 -0.51
N ARG A 100 -19.10 -1.49 -1.08
CA ARG A 100 -20.01 -0.61 -0.34
C ARG A 100 -21.42 -0.77 -0.92
N GLY A 101 -22.31 -1.38 -0.16
CA GLY A 101 -23.59 -1.88 -0.71
C GLY A 101 -23.31 -2.81 -1.89
N ASP A 102 -24.00 -2.61 -3.00
CA ASP A 102 -23.84 -3.44 -4.21
C ASP A 102 -22.62 -3.06 -5.07
N ARG A 103 -21.89 -1.99 -4.71
CA ARG A 103 -20.76 -1.49 -5.52
C ARG A 103 -19.45 -2.14 -5.10
N ASN A 104 -18.79 -2.82 -6.03
CA ASN A 104 -17.43 -3.29 -5.84
C ASN A 104 -16.43 -2.13 -5.88
N ILE A 105 -15.59 -2.04 -4.86
CA ILE A 105 -14.50 -1.07 -4.75
C ILE A 105 -13.19 -1.69 -5.24
N MET A 106 -12.88 -2.90 -4.78
CA MET A 106 -11.63 -3.61 -5.08
C MET A 106 -11.89 -5.11 -5.14
N ARG A 107 -11.21 -5.80 -6.06
CA ARG A 107 -11.13 -7.27 -6.10
C ARG A 107 -9.67 -7.69 -5.99
N VAL A 108 -9.40 -8.72 -5.19
CA VAL A 108 -8.04 -9.20 -4.93
C VAL A 108 -7.97 -10.70 -5.15
N LEU A 109 -6.88 -11.16 -5.77
CA LEU A 109 -6.43 -12.54 -5.71
C LEU A 109 -5.04 -12.55 -5.06
N GLY A 110 -4.82 -13.43 -4.10
CA GLY A 110 -3.50 -13.52 -3.50
C GLY A 110 -3.24 -14.81 -2.74
N ALA A 111 -2.02 -14.94 -2.25
CA ALA A 111 -1.53 -16.12 -1.59
C ALA A 111 -0.83 -15.75 -0.28
N TRP A 112 -1.24 -16.38 0.82
CA TRP A 112 -0.68 -16.15 2.15
C TRP A 112 0.00 -17.41 2.68
N GLY A 113 1.05 -17.20 3.48
CA GLY A 113 1.79 -18.26 4.17
C GLY A 113 2.51 -17.70 5.40
N GLU A 114 3.63 -18.32 5.73
CA GLU A 114 4.55 -17.84 6.75
C GLU A 114 5.92 -17.68 6.10
N MET A 115 6.45 -16.46 6.08
CA MET A 115 7.79 -16.22 5.58
C MET A 115 8.80 -16.71 6.61
N ALA A 116 9.55 -17.75 6.23
CA ALA A 116 10.73 -18.18 6.95
C ALA A 116 11.98 -17.53 6.32
N ALA A 117 12.96 -17.17 7.14
CA ALA A 117 14.31 -16.89 6.66
C ALA A 117 14.96 -18.22 6.27
N VAL A 118 14.70 -18.69 5.06
CA VAL A 118 15.24 -19.95 4.54
C VAL A 118 16.47 -19.66 3.70
N GLU A 119 17.56 -20.37 3.96
CA GLU A 119 18.79 -20.38 3.15
C GLU A 119 18.81 -21.59 2.19
N PRO A 120 19.48 -21.50 1.03
CA PRO A 120 20.22 -20.34 0.53
C PRO A 120 19.31 -19.27 -0.08
N GLN A 121 19.61 -17.99 0.17
CA GLN A 121 19.01 -16.85 -0.54
C GLN A 121 19.93 -16.36 -1.66
N ILE A 122 19.37 -16.17 -2.87
CA ILE A 122 20.05 -15.53 -3.99
C ILE A 122 19.33 -14.23 -4.29
N VAL A 123 19.95 -13.10 -3.95
CA VAL A 123 19.44 -11.74 -4.21
C VAL A 123 20.39 -11.04 -5.15
N THR A 124 19.95 -10.78 -6.38
CA THR A 124 20.72 -10.06 -7.40
C THR A 124 20.40 -8.57 -7.46
N ALA A 125 19.37 -8.14 -6.72
CA ALA A 125 18.97 -6.74 -6.63
C ALA A 125 19.83 -5.99 -5.60
N THR A 126 20.10 -4.71 -5.85
CA THR A 126 20.70 -3.81 -4.88
C THR A 126 19.64 -2.89 -4.28
N PRO A 127 19.80 -2.42 -3.03
CA PRO A 127 18.99 -1.34 -2.50
C PRO A 127 19.03 -0.09 -3.40
N PRO A 128 17.98 0.76 -3.38
CA PRO A 128 18.02 2.01 -4.11
C PRO A 128 19.07 2.95 -3.50
N ASP A 129 19.71 3.74 -4.37
CA ASP A 129 20.65 4.78 -3.95
C ASP A 129 19.88 5.96 -3.33
N LEU A 130 20.12 6.20 -2.04
CA LEU A 130 19.42 7.15 -1.18
C LEU A 130 20.39 7.82 -0.20
N PRO A 131 20.35 9.15 -0.07
CA PRO A 131 20.94 9.84 1.07
C PRO A 131 20.34 9.35 2.40
N PRO A 132 21.03 9.61 3.53
CA PRO A 132 20.46 9.43 4.86
C PRO A 132 19.08 10.08 4.98
N PHE A 133 18.20 9.47 5.78
CA PHE A 133 16.81 9.89 5.95
C PHE A 133 16.65 11.41 6.19
N ASP A 134 17.48 11.99 7.06
CA ASP A 134 17.39 13.40 7.44
C ASP A 134 17.89 14.38 6.37
N GLU A 135 18.63 13.88 5.38
CA GLU A 135 19.12 14.64 4.23
C GLU A 135 18.13 14.60 3.05
N CYS A 136 17.13 13.71 3.09
CA CYS A 136 16.06 13.66 2.09
C CYS A 136 15.01 14.78 2.31
N THR A 137 14.44 15.27 1.20
CA THR A 137 13.42 16.34 1.19
C THR A 137 12.13 15.83 1.81
N SER A 138 11.66 16.46 2.88
CA SER A 138 10.35 16.14 3.46
C SER A 138 9.24 16.52 2.49
N ARG A 139 8.27 15.63 2.28
CA ARG A 139 7.05 15.98 1.53
C ARG A 139 6.02 16.71 2.41
N ASN A 140 6.17 16.65 3.73
CA ASN A 140 5.23 17.22 4.70
C ASN A 140 5.44 18.73 4.93
N SER A 141 6.48 19.33 4.35
CA SER A 141 6.85 20.73 4.57
C SER A 141 6.15 21.73 3.65
N ASP A 142 5.40 21.25 2.65
CA ASP A 142 4.92 22.14 1.59
C ASP A 142 3.46 22.51 1.83
N GLY A 143 3.24 23.77 2.20
CA GLY A 143 1.93 24.42 2.32
C GLY A 143 1.21 24.62 0.99
N GLY A 144 1.15 23.57 0.16
CA GLY A 144 0.34 23.57 -1.06
C GLY A 144 -1.15 23.66 -0.74
N GLU A 145 -1.95 24.14 -1.71
CA GLU A 145 -3.40 24.36 -1.56
C GLU A 145 -4.22 23.09 -1.28
N PHE A 146 -3.62 21.89 -1.41
CA PHE A 146 -4.30 20.61 -1.26
C PHE A 146 -3.70 19.79 -0.13
N THR A 147 -4.50 19.51 0.89
CA THR A 147 -4.16 18.60 1.98
C THR A 147 -4.23 17.16 1.47
N ILE A 148 -3.11 16.43 1.50
CA ILE A 148 -3.10 14.98 1.30
C ILE A 148 -3.25 14.33 2.68
N GLY A 149 -4.45 13.84 3.00
CA GLY A 149 -4.75 13.21 4.29
C GLY A 149 -3.71 12.15 4.65
N LEU A 150 -3.39 11.27 3.68
CA LEU A 150 -2.42 10.18 3.83
C LEU A 150 -1.08 10.61 4.47
N LEU A 151 -0.58 11.81 4.19
CA LEU A 151 0.72 12.29 4.69
C LEU A 151 0.75 12.55 6.21
N GLN A 152 -0.42 12.55 6.88
CA GLN A 152 -0.53 12.57 8.33
C GLN A 152 -0.28 11.20 8.98
N ASN A 153 -0.40 10.14 8.18
CA ASN A 153 -0.29 8.75 8.61
C ASN A 153 0.92 8.04 8.01
N VAL A 154 1.53 8.60 6.95
CA VAL A 154 2.72 8.08 6.28
C VAL A 154 3.68 9.22 5.98
N THR A 155 4.88 9.18 6.55
CA THR A 155 5.93 10.15 6.25
C THR A 155 6.69 9.73 5.01
N ASN A 156 6.78 10.62 4.03
CA ASN A 156 7.65 10.47 2.87
C ASN A 156 8.81 11.47 2.93
N ARG A 157 10.05 10.97 2.81
CA ARG A 157 11.23 11.82 2.55
C ARG A 157 11.86 11.43 1.23
N LEU A 158 11.74 12.33 0.26
CA LEU A 158 12.10 12.10 -1.13
C LEU A 158 13.60 12.34 -1.36
N HIS A 159 14.18 11.58 -2.28
CA HIS A 159 15.52 11.88 -2.79
C HIS A 159 15.53 13.32 -3.36
N PRO A 160 16.54 14.17 -3.04
CA PRO A 160 16.57 15.56 -3.50
C PRO A 160 16.42 15.72 -5.03
N ASP A 161 17.11 14.90 -5.81
CA ASP A 161 16.98 14.92 -7.28
C ASP A 161 15.60 14.52 -7.80
N ASP A 162 14.82 13.76 -7.02
CA ASP A 162 13.51 13.26 -7.42
C ASP A 162 12.38 14.15 -6.87
N SER A 163 12.68 15.12 -5.99
CA SER A 163 11.71 16.02 -5.34
C SER A 163 11.49 17.34 -6.09
N THR A 164 12.28 17.63 -7.13
CA THR A 164 12.25 18.92 -7.85
C THR A 164 10.92 19.23 -8.54
N PHE A 165 10.10 18.21 -8.86
CA PHE A 165 8.74 18.41 -9.38
C PHE A 165 7.84 19.26 -8.47
N ILE A 166 8.13 19.26 -7.16
CA ILE A 166 7.41 20.06 -6.15
C ILE A 166 7.54 21.56 -6.49
N ALA A 167 8.74 21.99 -6.85
CA ALA A 167 9.02 23.37 -7.28
C ALA A 167 8.62 23.64 -8.74
N GLY A 168 7.93 22.70 -9.40
CA GLY A 168 7.52 22.82 -10.80
C GLY A 168 8.64 22.53 -11.82
N THR A 169 9.78 22.01 -11.37
CA THR A 169 10.93 21.68 -12.22
C THR A 169 11.19 20.16 -12.22
N PRO A 170 10.35 19.36 -12.89
CA PRO A 170 10.50 17.89 -12.90
C PRO A 170 11.88 17.47 -13.42
N SER A 171 12.44 16.40 -12.84
CA SER A 171 13.81 15.96 -13.16
C SER A 171 14.00 15.42 -14.57
N GLY A 172 12.92 15.17 -15.30
CA GLY A 172 12.92 14.52 -16.62
C GLY A 172 13.10 13.00 -16.55
N THR A 173 13.27 12.43 -15.36
CA THR A 173 13.45 10.99 -15.16
C THR A 173 12.20 10.41 -14.51
N ALA A 174 11.64 9.35 -15.09
CA ALA A 174 10.45 8.67 -14.59
C ALA A 174 10.74 7.81 -13.33
N CYS A 175 11.27 8.44 -12.29
CA CYS A 175 11.74 7.81 -11.06
C CYS A 175 11.27 8.63 -9.85
N MET A 176 10.94 7.92 -8.78
CA MET A 176 10.66 8.49 -7.47
C MET A 176 11.31 7.59 -6.41
N ARG A 177 12.36 8.09 -5.76
CA ARG A 177 13.04 7.44 -4.64
C ARG A 177 12.77 8.17 -3.35
N GLY A 178 12.78 7.43 -2.26
CA GLY A 178 12.73 8.04 -0.94
C GLY A 178 12.58 7.02 0.17
N TRP A 179 12.38 7.55 1.36
CA TRP A 179 12.08 6.81 2.57
C TRP A 179 10.60 6.92 2.90
N ILE A 180 10.04 5.79 3.38
CA ILE A 180 8.71 5.72 3.97
C ILE A 180 8.85 5.28 5.43
N GLU A 181 8.18 5.97 6.35
CA GLU A 181 8.01 5.56 7.74
C GLU A 181 6.63 5.93 8.29
N PHE A 182 6.20 5.25 9.35
CA PHE A 182 5.05 5.69 10.12
C PHE A 182 5.49 6.75 11.15
N PRO A 183 4.76 7.89 11.27
CA PRO A 183 5.13 8.98 12.16
C PRO A 183 4.95 8.64 13.66
N ASP A 184 4.19 7.59 13.97
CA ASP A 184 3.97 7.08 15.34
C ASP A 184 4.94 5.95 15.72
N ASP A 185 6.07 5.84 15.01
CA ASP A 185 7.15 4.88 15.28
C ASP A 185 6.77 3.41 15.09
N ARG A 186 5.63 3.11 14.46
CA ARG A 186 5.22 1.74 14.13
C ARG A 186 6.29 1.03 13.28
N PRO A 187 6.75 -0.17 13.66
CA PRO A 187 7.59 -1.00 12.80
C PRO A 187 6.89 -1.38 11.49
N MET A 188 7.69 -1.61 10.45
CA MET A 188 7.18 -2.15 9.20
C MET A 188 6.92 -3.65 9.35
N ASP A 189 5.80 -4.10 8.83
CA ASP A 189 5.41 -5.50 8.72
C ASP A 189 4.96 -5.82 7.29
N THR A 190 4.65 -7.08 7.01
CA THR A 190 4.29 -7.51 5.66
C THR A 190 2.97 -6.91 5.16
N LEU A 191 2.06 -6.48 6.05
CA LEU A 191 0.86 -5.73 5.69
C LEU A 191 1.16 -4.26 5.38
N ALA A 192 2.05 -3.60 6.13
CA ALA A 192 2.48 -2.23 5.83
C ALA A 192 3.15 -2.11 4.46
N LEU A 193 3.76 -3.19 3.94
CA LEU A 193 4.29 -3.20 2.57
C LEU A 193 3.18 -3.00 1.52
N LEU A 194 1.96 -3.47 1.77
CA LEU A 194 0.81 -3.28 0.86
C LEU A 194 0.35 -1.82 0.80
N LEU A 195 0.56 -1.05 1.87
CA LEU A 195 0.38 0.39 1.89
C LEU A 195 1.54 1.12 1.20
N ALA A 196 2.78 0.74 1.54
CA ALA A 196 3.99 1.42 1.10
C ALA A 196 4.12 1.49 -0.43
N VAL A 197 3.72 0.41 -1.14
CA VAL A 197 3.75 0.32 -2.61
C VAL A 197 2.82 1.30 -3.34
N ASP A 198 2.00 2.06 -2.63
CA ASP A 198 1.11 3.08 -3.20
C ASP A 198 1.16 4.39 -2.41
N SER A 199 2.21 4.61 -1.63
CA SER A 199 2.33 5.79 -0.75
C SER A 199 3.27 6.88 -1.28
N MET A 200 4.02 6.62 -2.36
CA MET A 200 4.93 7.61 -2.97
C MET A 200 4.23 8.43 -4.06
N PRO A 201 4.70 9.66 -4.34
CA PRO A 201 4.23 10.37 -5.54
C PRO A 201 4.47 9.53 -6.80
N PRO A 202 3.55 9.57 -7.79
CA PRO A 202 3.74 8.86 -9.05
C PRO A 202 5.04 9.26 -9.75
N PRO A 203 5.87 8.33 -10.25
CA PRO A 203 7.10 8.67 -10.99
C PRO A 203 6.85 9.52 -12.23
N LEU A 204 5.63 9.45 -12.78
CA LEU A 204 5.15 10.29 -13.89
C LEU A 204 5.28 11.79 -13.56
N PHE A 205 5.22 12.19 -12.28
CA PHE A 205 5.36 13.59 -11.84
C PHE A 205 6.71 14.21 -12.22
N ASN A 206 7.73 13.40 -12.46
CA ASN A 206 9.04 13.84 -12.92
C ASN A 206 9.22 13.81 -14.45
N LEU A 207 8.17 13.52 -15.22
CA LEU A 207 8.18 13.59 -16.68
C LEU A 207 7.49 14.86 -17.21
N PRO A 208 7.80 15.30 -18.44
CA PRO A 208 7.08 16.40 -19.09
C PRO A 208 5.71 15.91 -19.57
N TYR A 209 4.69 16.02 -18.74
CA TYR A 209 3.30 15.70 -19.09
C TYR A 209 2.32 16.70 -18.48
N GLU A 210 1.11 16.76 -19.02
CA GLU A 210 0.02 17.55 -18.45
C GLU A 210 -0.48 16.89 -17.16
N LYS A 211 -0.29 17.57 -16.03
CA LYS A 211 -0.69 17.05 -14.72
C LYS A 211 -2.18 16.72 -14.73
N GLY A 212 -2.51 15.50 -14.30
CA GLY A 212 -3.87 15.00 -14.25
C GLY A 212 -4.04 13.93 -13.19
N TRP A 213 -5.28 13.48 -13.02
CA TRP A 213 -5.63 12.37 -12.14
C TRP A 213 -5.09 11.05 -12.69
N VAL A 214 -4.38 10.28 -11.85
CA VAL A 214 -3.74 9.00 -12.23
C VAL A 214 -4.29 7.89 -11.34
N PRO A 215 -5.53 7.41 -11.58
CA PRO A 215 -6.10 6.33 -10.78
C PRO A 215 -5.41 5.01 -11.10
N THR A 216 -5.07 4.26 -10.07
CA THR A 216 -4.57 2.88 -10.22
C THR A 216 -5.68 2.01 -10.82
N LEU A 217 -5.37 1.26 -11.88
CA LEU A 217 -6.28 0.27 -12.45
C LEU A 217 -6.05 -1.12 -11.84
N GLU A 218 -4.78 -1.50 -11.73
CA GLU A 218 -4.32 -2.77 -11.19
C GLU A 218 -2.99 -2.56 -10.45
N LEU A 219 -2.75 -3.34 -9.40
CA LEU A 219 -1.49 -3.39 -8.67
C LEU A 219 -1.20 -4.81 -8.21
N THR A 220 -0.03 -5.32 -8.60
CA THR A 220 0.49 -6.60 -8.12
C THR A 220 1.70 -6.39 -7.23
N VAL A 221 1.66 -6.99 -6.04
CA VAL A 221 2.70 -6.92 -5.01
C VAL A 221 3.25 -8.31 -4.77
N HIS A 222 4.57 -8.44 -4.81
CA HIS A 222 5.29 -9.64 -4.39
C HIS A 222 6.13 -9.32 -3.16
N VAL A 223 5.80 -9.93 -2.03
CA VAL A 223 6.57 -9.76 -0.80
C VAL A 223 7.62 -10.87 -0.74
N ARG A 224 8.86 -10.51 -0.43
CA ARG A 224 10.00 -11.44 -0.50
C ARG A 224 10.67 -11.70 0.84
N ALA A 225 10.39 -10.88 1.85
CA ALA A 225 10.89 -11.01 3.20
C ALA A 225 9.97 -10.26 4.17
N VAL A 226 10.02 -10.64 5.45
CA VAL A 226 9.47 -9.82 6.53
C VAL A 226 10.40 -8.62 6.72
N PRO A 227 9.92 -7.38 6.60
CA PRO A 227 10.76 -6.21 6.77
C PRO A 227 11.24 -6.10 8.23
N VAL A 228 12.38 -5.45 8.42
CA VAL A 228 12.95 -5.15 9.75
C VAL A 228 13.09 -3.65 9.92
N GLY A 229 12.85 -3.16 11.15
CA GLY A 229 12.93 -1.75 11.47
C GLY A 229 11.66 -0.96 11.12
N LYS A 230 11.81 0.36 11.05
CA LYS A 230 10.70 1.33 10.91
C LYS A 230 10.66 2.06 9.58
N ARG A 231 11.72 1.93 8.77
CA ARG A 231 11.92 2.70 7.54
C ARG A 231 12.08 1.78 6.35
N LEU A 232 11.41 2.12 5.25
CA LEU A 232 11.57 1.45 3.97
C LEU A 232 12.33 2.36 3.01
N ALA A 233 13.40 1.84 2.43
CA ALA A 233 14.05 2.43 1.26
C ALA A 233 13.23 2.06 0.02
N CYS A 234 12.77 3.05 -0.73
CA CYS A 234 11.84 2.85 -1.84
C CYS A 234 12.38 3.43 -3.16
N SER A 235 12.10 2.75 -4.27
CA SER A 235 12.26 3.27 -5.62
C SER A 235 11.10 2.83 -6.49
N PHE A 236 10.43 3.81 -7.08
CA PHE A 236 9.33 3.66 -8.01
C PHE A 236 9.79 4.15 -9.37
N ARG A 237 9.48 3.40 -10.43
CA ARG A 237 9.93 3.72 -11.78
C ARG A 237 8.82 3.44 -12.78
N THR A 238 8.66 4.33 -13.75
CA THR A 238 7.81 4.10 -14.93
C THR A 238 8.70 3.78 -16.11
N LYS A 239 8.37 2.72 -16.86
CA LYS A 239 9.16 2.29 -18.02
C LYS A 239 8.54 2.72 -19.35
N VAL A 240 7.22 2.77 -19.40
CA VAL A 240 6.45 3.07 -20.61
C VAL A 240 5.36 4.03 -20.22
N VAL A 241 5.14 5.05 -21.04
CA VAL A 241 3.96 5.92 -20.97
C VAL A 241 3.37 5.94 -22.36
N GLN A 242 2.20 5.33 -22.54
CA GLN A 242 1.62 5.17 -23.86
C GLN A 242 0.09 5.07 -23.77
N GLY A 243 -0.61 5.84 -24.61
CA GLY A 243 -2.08 5.74 -24.72
C GLY A 243 -2.84 6.08 -23.43
N GLY A 244 -2.26 6.91 -22.56
CA GLY A 244 -2.84 7.25 -21.26
C GLY A 244 -2.59 6.22 -20.15
N LEU A 245 -1.71 5.24 -20.38
CA LEU A 245 -1.33 4.19 -19.43
C LEU A 245 0.16 4.29 -19.06
N ILE A 246 0.50 3.78 -17.88
CA ILE A 246 1.86 3.69 -17.32
C ILE A 246 2.22 2.25 -16.90
#